data_AF-A0A2X1KK33-F1
#
_entry.id   AF-A0A2X1KK33-F1
#
_cell.length_a   1.000
_cell.length_b   1.000
_cell.length_c   1.000
_cell.angle_alpha   90.00
_cell.angle_beta   90.00
_cell.angle_gamma   90.00
#
_symmetry.space_group_name_H-M   'P 1'
#
loop_
_entity.id
_entity.type
_entity.pdbx_description
1 polymer ?
#
loop_
_entity_poly.entity_id
_entity_poly.type
_entity_poly.pdbx_seq_one_letter_code
_entity_poly.pdbx_strand_id
1 'polypeptide(L)'
;MAKENNGYALEDLYDANGVLIAKKGQLLSSFAHLRDDGTTASSCWIYTGSWTEQGNQMANRDNSDPSGLGNTLGWAWAWPLNRRVLYNRASADINGKPWDPKRMLIQWNGSKWTGNDIPDFGNAAPGTPTGPFIMQPEGMGRLFAINKMAEGPFPEHYEPIETPLGTNPLHPNVVSNPVCSSV
;
A
#
# COMPACT_ATOMS: atom_id res chain seq x y z
N MET A 1 6.25 -21.86 -6.77
CA MET A 1 6.20 -20.79 -5.75
C MET A 1 5.89 -19.39 -6.31
N ALA A 2 6.75 -18.74 -7.11
CA ALA A 2 6.50 -17.34 -7.52
C ALA A 2 5.18 -17.11 -8.29
N LYS A 3 4.88 -17.97 -9.27
CA LYS A 3 3.61 -17.95 -10.02
C LYS A 3 2.38 -18.26 -9.15
N GLU A 4 2.53 -19.11 -8.13
CA GLU A 4 1.45 -19.46 -7.20
C GLU A 4 1.15 -18.27 -6.26
N ASN A 5 2.19 -17.58 -5.78
CA ASN A 5 2.05 -16.35 -5.01
C ASN A 5 1.37 -15.26 -5.85
N ASN A 6 1.77 -15.10 -7.11
CA ASN A 6 1.10 -14.18 -8.03
C ASN A 6 -0.38 -14.53 -8.20
N GLY A 7 -0.66 -15.80 -8.52
CA GLY A 7 -2.01 -16.29 -8.77
C GLY A 7 -2.39 -16.36 -10.25
N TYR A 8 -3.45 -17.11 -10.52
CA TYR A 8 -3.97 -17.43 -11.85
C TYR A 8 -5.49 -17.64 -11.83
N ALA A 9 -6.10 -17.56 -13.01
CA ALA A 9 -7.52 -17.81 -13.19
C ALA A 9 -7.83 -19.31 -13.24
N LEU A 10 -8.83 -19.77 -12.47
CA LEU A 10 -9.32 -21.15 -12.48
C LEU A 10 -10.43 -21.37 -13.53
N GLU A 11 -11.03 -20.27 -13.99
CA GLU A 11 -12.03 -20.19 -15.06
C GLU A 11 -11.77 -18.97 -15.96
N ASP A 12 -12.53 -18.82 -17.03
CA ASP A 12 -12.50 -17.58 -17.83
C ASP A 12 -13.14 -16.44 -17.03
N LEU A 13 -12.40 -15.35 -16.82
CA LEU A 13 -12.82 -14.21 -16.02
C LEU A 13 -13.29 -13.08 -16.92
N TYR A 14 -14.46 -12.52 -16.63
CA TYR A 14 -15.04 -11.38 -17.34
C TYR A 14 -15.31 -10.22 -16.39
N ASP A 15 -15.08 -8.98 -16.83
CA ASP A 15 -15.48 -7.80 -16.06
C ASP A 15 -17.01 -7.61 -16.06
N ALA A 16 -17.48 -6.58 -15.35
CA ALA A 16 -18.91 -6.27 -15.27
C ALA A 16 -19.55 -5.92 -16.64
N ASN A 17 -18.74 -5.59 -17.64
CA ASN A 17 -19.18 -5.29 -19.01
C ASN A 17 -19.09 -6.50 -19.95
N GLY A 18 -18.69 -7.68 -19.43
CA GLY A 18 -18.48 -8.88 -20.24
C GLY A 18 -17.18 -8.90 -21.02
N VAL A 19 -16.21 -8.04 -20.70
CA VAL A 19 -14.87 -8.04 -21.31
C VAL A 19 -14.02 -9.11 -20.63
N LEU A 20 -13.40 -9.98 -21.44
CA LEU A 20 -12.50 -11.02 -20.94
C LEU A 20 -11.26 -10.38 -20.27
N ILE A 21 -11.07 -10.67 -18.99
CA ILE A 21 -9.94 -10.23 -18.16
C ILE A 21 -8.78 -11.22 -18.26
N ALA A 22 -9.07 -12.52 -18.10
CA ALA A 22 -8.08 -13.60 -18.14
C ALA A 22 -8.77 -14.92 -18.51
N LYS A 23 -8.11 -15.75 -19.32
CA LYS A 23 -8.56 -17.12 -19.60
C LYS A 23 -8.17 -18.06 -18.48
N LYS A 24 -8.90 -19.18 -18.36
CA LYS A 24 -8.53 -20.29 -17.48
C LYS A 24 -7.06 -20.68 -17.66
N GLY A 25 -6.33 -20.72 -16.55
CA GLY A 25 -4.91 -21.05 -16.47
C GLY A 25 -3.96 -19.87 -16.66
N GLN A 26 -4.42 -18.68 -17.06
CA GLN A 26 -3.56 -17.50 -17.21
C GLN A 26 -3.23 -16.88 -15.85
N LEU A 27 -1.99 -16.40 -15.73
CA LEU A 27 -1.52 -15.64 -14.57
C LEU A 27 -2.24 -14.30 -14.49
N LEU A 28 -2.69 -13.95 -13.29
CA LEU A 28 -3.37 -12.68 -13.05
C LEU A 28 -2.38 -11.52 -13.08
N SER A 29 -2.79 -10.40 -13.68
CA SER A 29 -1.98 -9.17 -13.77
C SER A 29 -2.19 -8.19 -12.61
N SER A 30 -3.27 -8.35 -11.85
CA SER A 30 -3.61 -7.48 -10.72
C SER A 30 -4.47 -8.21 -9.70
N PHE A 31 -4.29 -7.92 -8.41
CA PHE A 31 -5.17 -8.44 -7.37
C PHE A 31 -6.62 -7.95 -7.52
N ALA A 32 -6.86 -6.88 -8.29
CA ALA A 32 -8.22 -6.42 -8.62
C ALA A 32 -9.02 -7.46 -9.42
N HIS A 33 -8.36 -8.49 -9.96
CA HIS A 33 -9.01 -9.59 -10.69
C HIS A 33 -9.33 -10.80 -9.80
N LEU A 34 -8.83 -10.83 -8.55
CA LEU A 34 -9.16 -11.89 -7.60
C LEU A 34 -10.63 -11.83 -7.21
N ARG A 35 -11.23 -13.01 -7.01
CA ARG A 35 -12.64 -13.17 -6.65
C ARG A 35 -12.81 -14.06 -5.43
N ASP A 36 -13.96 -13.92 -4.78
CA ASP A 36 -14.40 -14.69 -3.62
C ASP A 36 -15.31 -15.90 -3.98
N ASP A 37 -15.54 -16.12 -5.27
CA ASP A 37 -16.40 -17.18 -5.82
C ASP A 37 -15.64 -18.49 -6.18
N GLY A 38 -14.34 -18.55 -5.88
CA GLY A 38 -13.50 -19.72 -6.17
C GLY A 38 -12.98 -19.80 -7.61
N THR A 39 -13.23 -18.80 -8.45
CA THR A 39 -12.75 -18.78 -9.86
C THR A 39 -11.31 -18.28 -10.01
N THR A 40 -10.65 -17.90 -8.90
CA THR A 40 -9.25 -17.45 -8.89
C THR A 40 -8.46 -18.06 -7.75
N ALA A 41 -7.16 -18.27 -7.95
CA ALA A 41 -6.23 -18.73 -6.92
C ALA A 41 -5.04 -17.77 -6.79
N SER A 42 -4.63 -17.48 -5.55
CA SER A 42 -3.36 -16.81 -5.22
C SER A 42 -2.97 -17.17 -3.78
N SER A 43 -1.73 -17.59 -3.55
CA SER A 43 -1.24 -17.84 -2.18
C SER A 43 -0.77 -16.56 -1.47
N CYS A 44 -0.67 -15.43 -2.18
CA CYS A 44 -0.29 -14.13 -1.60
C CYS A 44 -0.83 -12.97 -2.44
N TRP A 45 -2.03 -12.48 -2.12
CA TRP A 45 -2.75 -11.50 -2.95
C TRP A 45 -1.94 -10.22 -3.25
N ILE A 46 -1.15 -9.72 -2.29
CA ILE A 46 -0.33 -8.52 -2.48
C ILE A 46 0.77 -8.71 -3.53
N TYR A 47 1.09 -9.94 -3.92
CA TYR A 47 2.08 -10.26 -4.96
C TYR A 47 1.47 -10.49 -6.34
N THR A 48 0.15 -10.44 -6.50
CA THR A 48 -0.47 -10.49 -7.83
C THR A 48 -0.05 -9.27 -8.66
N GLY A 49 0.62 -9.53 -9.78
CA GLY A 49 1.32 -8.55 -10.61
C GLY A 49 2.84 -8.78 -10.69
N SER A 50 3.41 -9.57 -9.77
CA SER A 50 4.86 -9.85 -9.73
C SER A 50 5.35 -10.80 -10.82
N TRP A 51 4.50 -11.73 -11.27
CA TRP A 51 4.78 -12.63 -12.40
C TRP A 51 3.50 -12.85 -13.19
N THR A 52 3.37 -12.14 -14.31
CA THR A 52 2.17 -12.13 -15.14
C THR A 52 2.41 -12.90 -16.45
N GLU A 53 1.44 -12.90 -17.34
CA GLU A 53 1.63 -13.37 -18.72
C GLU A 53 2.72 -12.58 -19.48
N GLN A 54 3.06 -11.37 -19.02
CA GLN A 54 4.19 -10.58 -19.56
C GLN A 54 5.56 -11.04 -19.03
N GLY A 55 5.59 -12.08 -18.18
CA GLY A 55 6.82 -12.62 -17.61
C GLY A 55 7.05 -12.20 -16.15
N ASN A 56 8.23 -12.57 -15.65
CA ASN A 56 8.64 -12.33 -14.28
C ASN A 56 9.10 -10.87 -14.08
N GLN A 57 8.22 -10.03 -13.53
CA GLN A 57 8.50 -8.61 -13.32
C GLN A 57 9.58 -8.38 -12.26
N MET A 58 9.73 -9.30 -11.31
CA MET A 58 10.78 -9.23 -10.28
C MET A 58 12.19 -9.32 -10.88
N ALA A 59 12.32 -9.83 -12.11
CA ALA A 59 13.58 -9.93 -12.83
C ALA A 59 13.88 -8.72 -13.72
N ASN A 60 13.01 -7.70 -13.76
CA ASN A 60 13.23 -6.51 -14.57
C ASN A 60 14.49 -5.75 -14.11
N ARG A 61 15.24 -5.18 -15.05
CA ARG A 61 16.54 -4.49 -14.83
C ARG A 61 16.61 -3.10 -15.47
N ASP A 62 15.47 -2.46 -15.69
CA ASP A 62 15.45 -1.10 -16.22
C ASP A 62 15.60 -0.08 -15.07
N ASN A 63 16.75 0.60 -15.00
CA ASN A 63 17.06 1.57 -13.96
C ASN A 63 16.70 3.01 -14.35
N SER A 64 15.89 3.21 -15.38
CA SER A 64 15.44 4.54 -15.80
C SER A 64 14.74 5.27 -14.66
N ASP A 65 15.13 6.52 -14.44
CA ASP A 65 14.47 7.49 -13.55
C ASP A 65 14.19 8.78 -14.33
N PRO A 66 13.09 8.83 -15.10
CA PRO A 66 12.78 10.01 -15.92
C PRO A 66 12.51 11.28 -15.11
N SER A 67 12.10 11.12 -13.84
CA SER A 67 11.74 12.21 -12.95
C SER A 67 12.93 12.87 -12.27
N GLY A 68 14.05 12.15 -12.12
CA GLY A 68 15.20 12.54 -11.29
C GLY A 68 14.96 12.41 -9.77
N LEU A 69 13.83 11.83 -9.34
CA LEU A 69 13.49 11.65 -7.92
C LEU A 69 13.96 10.31 -7.34
N GLY A 70 14.66 9.50 -8.14
CA GLY A 70 15.13 8.16 -7.77
C GLY A 70 14.08 7.07 -7.92
N ASN A 71 12.97 7.30 -8.64
CA ASN A 71 11.89 6.33 -8.75
C ASN A 71 12.01 5.45 -10.00
N THR A 72 12.56 4.24 -9.84
CA THR A 72 12.91 3.32 -10.93
C THR A 72 11.87 2.23 -11.16
N LEU A 73 10.69 2.60 -11.68
CA LEU A 73 9.54 1.69 -11.86
C LEU A 73 9.85 0.42 -12.69
N GLY A 74 10.84 0.49 -13.59
CA GLY A 74 11.29 -0.61 -14.43
C GLY A 74 12.28 -1.57 -13.76
N TRP A 75 12.73 -1.29 -12.52
CA TRP A 75 13.67 -2.16 -11.82
C TRP A 75 12.94 -3.04 -10.82
N ALA A 76 13.07 -4.36 -10.99
CA ALA A 76 12.30 -5.37 -10.27
C ALA A 76 10.79 -5.04 -10.25
N TRP A 77 10.11 -5.43 -9.17
CA TRP A 77 8.70 -5.15 -8.93
C TRP A 77 8.45 -4.96 -7.44
N ALA A 78 7.72 -3.91 -7.07
CA ALA A 78 7.34 -3.65 -5.67
C ALA A 78 5.88 -4.03 -5.41
N TRP A 79 5.57 -4.50 -4.21
CA TRP A 79 4.17 -4.62 -3.76
C TRP A 79 3.75 -3.33 -3.05
N PRO A 80 2.47 -2.92 -3.14
CA PRO A 80 1.41 -3.46 -4.00
C PRO A 80 1.42 -2.82 -5.41
N LEU A 81 1.18 -3.62 -6.47
CA LEU A 81 1.05 -3.16 -7.87
C LEU A 81 2.13 -2.18 -8.35
N ASN A 82 3.38 -2.41 -7.96
CA ASN A 82 4.55 -1.61 -8.31
C ASN A 82 4.54 -0.16 -7.80
N ARG A 83 3.67 0.18 -6.84
CA ARG A 83 3.68 1.47 -6.12
C ARG A 83 4.95 1.56 -5.28
N ARG A 84 5.78 2.58 -5.50
CA ARG A 84 7.08 2.71 -4.83
C ARG A 84 7.00 3.59 -3.59
N VAL A 85 6.10 4.57 -3.61
CA VAL A 85 5.80 5.44 -2.47
C VAL A 85 4.35 5.22 -2.06
N LEU A 86 4.14 4.55 -0.93
CA LEU A 86 2.80 4.37 -0.37
C LEU A 86 2.18 5.73 0.03
N TYR A 87 0.86 5.80 0.00
CA TYR A 87 0.08 6.99 0.34
C TYR A 87 0.38 8.21 -0.54
N ASN A 88 0.91 8.02 -1.75
CA ASN A 88 1.32 9.10 -2.64
C ASN A 88 0.18 10.03 -3.08
N ARG A 89 -1.10 9.69 -2.88
CA ARG A 89 -2.21 10.66 -2.99
C ARG A 89 -2.05 11.85 -2.05
N ALA A 90 -1.44 11.65 -0.88
CA ALA A 90 -1.14 12.73 0.07
C ALA A 90 0.02 13.64 -0.36
N SER A 91 0.72 13.35 -1.48
CA SER A 91 1.75 14.24 -2.04
C SER A 91 1.16 15.51 -2.69
N ALA A 92 -0.17 15.56 -2.84
CA ALA A 92 -0.92 16.67 -3.40
C ALA A 92 -2.04 17.12 -2.46
N ASP A 93 -2.48 18.37 -2.62
CA ASP A 93 -3.60 18.92 -1.87
C ASP A 93 -4.95 18.32 -2.29
N ILE A 94 -6.04 18.83 -1.69
CA ILE A 94 -7.40 18.36 -1.98
C ILE A 94 -7.83 18.60 -3.43
N ASN A 95 -7.23 19.61 -4.09
CA ASN A 95 -7.48 19.95 -5.49
C ASN A 95 -6.53 19.21 -6.45
N GLY A 96 -5.67 18.33 -5.92
CA GLY A 96 -4.74 17.52 -6.70
C GLY A 96 -3.51 18.27 -7.16
N LYS A 97 -3.25 19.48 -6.62
CA LYS A 97 -2.02 20.22 -6.88
C LYS A 97 -0.91 19.68 -5.96
N PRO A 98 0.28 19.34 -6.49
CA PRO A 98 1.41 18.92 -5.66
C PRO A 98 1.75 19.97 -4.58
N TRP A 99 2.04 19.48 -3.36
CA TRP A 99 2.51 20.34 -2.25
C TRP A 99 3.83 21.02 -2.62
N ASP A 100 4.75 20.23 -3.19
CA ASP A 100 5.97 20.71 -3.82
C ASP A 100 5.96 20.36 -5.31
N PRO A 101 5.83 21.35 -6.22
CA PRO A 101 5.84 21.12 -7.66
C PRO A 101 7.11 20.44 -8.19
N LYS A 102 8.25 20.55 -7.49
CA LYS A 102 9.51 19.88 -7.86
C LYS A 102 9.55 18.41 -7.43
N ARG A 103 8.59 17.94 -6.63
CA ARG A 103 8.48 16.57 -6.11
C ARG A 103 7.11 15.95 -6.40
N MET A 104 6.54 16.25 -7.57
CA MET A 104 5.27 15.65 -8.01
C MET A 104 5.43 14.12 -8.15
N LEU A 105 4.63 13.36 -7.40
CA LEU A 105 4.55 11.90 -7.57
C LEU A 105 3.37 11.52 -8.46
N ILE A 106 2.19 12.07 -8.18
CA ILE A 106 0.99 11.88 -8.99
C ILE A 106 0.25 13.21 -9.21
N GLN A 107 -0.53 13.26 -10.29
CA GLN A 107 -1.41 14.36 -10.66
C GLN A 107 -2.68 13.83 -11.36
N TRP A 108 -3.76 14.60 -11.26
CA TRP A 108 -5.01 14.31 -11.95
C TRP A 108 -4.99 14.85 -13.37
N ASN A 109 -5.32 14.03 -14.37
CA ASN A 109 -5.34 14.45 -15.78
C ASN A 109 -6.74 14.80 -16.32
N GLY A 110 -7.76 14.82 -15.47
CA GLY A 110 -9.16 15.01 -15.84
C GLY A 110 -10.01 13.74 -15.74
N SER A 111 -9.41 12.55 -15.85
CA SER A 111 -10.12 11.26 -15.78
C SER A 111 -9.46 10.20 -14.91
N LYS A 112 -8.14 10.29 -14.67
CA LYS A 112 -7.38 9.38 -13.81
C LYS A 112 -6.17 10.07 -13.18
N TRP A 113 -5.63 9.45 -12.13
CA TRP A 113 -4.34 9.81 -11.55
C TRP A 113 -3.21 9.18 -12.38
N THR A 114 -2.15 9.96 -12.62
CA THR A 114 -0.95 9.56 -13.36
C THR A 114 0.27 10.29 -12.79
N GLY A 115 1.49 9.83 -13.02
CA GLY A 115 2.67 10.62 -12.66
C GLY A 115 3.97 9.81 -12.65
N ASN A 116 4.89 10.26 -11.80
CA ASN A 116 6.21 9.66 -11.60
C ASN A 116 6.19 8.40 -10.71
N ASP A 117 5.06 8.08 -10.08
CA ASP A 117 4.80 6.82 -9.38
C ASP A 117 3.42 6.25 -9.76
N ILE A 118 3.18 4.97 -9.50
CA ILE A 118 1.86 4.37 -9.65
C ILE A 118 0.95 4.90 -8.53
N PRO A 119 -0.26 5.42 -8.84
CA PRO A 119 -1.14 5.95 -7.79
C PRO A 119 -1.51 4.89 -6.74
N ASP A 120 -1.21 5.20 -5.47
CA ASP A 120 -1.74 4.48 -4.32
C ASP A 120 -3.15 5.00 -3.97
N PHE A 121 -4.03 4.92 -4.96
CA PHE A 121 -5.35 5.52 -4.91
C PHE A 121 -6.28 4.91 -5.96
N GLY A 122 -7.59 5.11 -5.76
CA GLY A 122 -8.59 4.85 -6.80
C GLY A 122 -8.64 5.96 -7.85
N ASN A 123 -9.76 6.07 -8.57
CA ASN A 123 -9.98 7.13 -9.56
C ASN A 123 -10.80 8.32 -9.02
N ALA A 124 -10.96 8.46 -7.71
CA ALA A 124 -11.73 9.56 -7.14
C ALA A 124 -11.10 10.90 -7.56
N ALA A 125 -11.91 11.77 -8.18
CA ALA A 125 -11.48 13.07 -8.65
C ALA A 125 -11.07 13.99 -7.49
N PRO A 126 -10.21 15.01 -7.72
CA PRO A 126 -9.94 16.04 -6.73
C PRO A 126 -11.21 16.72 -6.22
N GLY A 127 -11.21 17.12 -4.95
CA GLY A 127 -12.36 17.73 -4.26
C GLY A 127 -13.40 16.75 -3.71
N THR A 128 -13.29 15.45 -4.01
CA THR A 128 -14.15 14.41 -3.40
C THR A 128 -13.76 14.14 -1.93
N PRO A 129 -14.65 13.57 -1.10
CA PRO A 129 -14.35 13.27 0.30
C PRO A 129 -13.45 12.04 0.51
N THR A 130 -13.04 11.34 -0.55
CA THR A 130 -12.24 10.12 -0.46
C THR A 130 -10.84 10.42 0.07
N GLY A 131 -10.51 9.87 1.25
CA GLY A 131 -9.22 10.10 1.93
C GLY A 131 -8.05 9.30 1.34
N PRO A 132 -6.80 9.81 1.44
CA PRO A 132 -5.63 9.23 0.77
C PRO A 132 -5.09 7.93 1.38
N PHE A 133 -5.57 7.50 2.56
CA PHE A 133 -5.12 6.27 3.22
C PHE A 133 -6.11 5.13 2.96
N ILE A 134 -6.02 4.53 1.77
CA ILE A 134 -7.07 3.62 1.23
C ILE A 134 -7.31 2.34 2.04
N MET A 135 -6.35 1.91 2.85
CA MET A 135 -6.49 0.73 3.70
C MET A 135 -7.16 1.05 5.05
N GLN A 136 -7.35 2.34 5.36
CA GLN A 136 -7.99 2.79 6.59
C GLN A 136 -9.51 2.92 6.35
N PRO A 137 -10.36 2.37 7.24
CA PRO A 137 -11.82 2.49 7.11
C PRO A 137 -12.31 3.93 6.92
N GLU A 138 -11.64 4.89 7.55
CA GLU A 138 -11.95 6.32 7.51
C GLU A 138 -11.11 7.10 6.49
N GLY A 139 -10.20 6.46 5.75
CA GLY A 139 -9.37 7.10 4.72
C GLY A 139 -8.27 8.05 5.26
N MET A 140 -8.00 8.04 6.57
CA MET A 140 -7.11 9.00 7.24
C MET A 140 -5.93 8.33 7.96
N GLY A 141 -4.80 9.06 8.04
CA GLY A 141 -3.72 8.77 8.96
C GLY A 141 -4.14 9.13 10.39
N ARG A 142 -3.99 8.20 11.33
CA ARG A 142 -4.46 8.38 12.71
C ARG A 142 -3.39 9.07 13.56
N LEU A 143 -3.69 10.29 14.02
CA LEU A 143 -2.98 10.88 15.16
C LEU A 143 -3.42 10.25 16.48
N PHE A 144 -4.72 9.98 16.62
CA PHE A 144 -5.31 9.22 17.72
C PHE A 144 -5.64 7.81 17.25
N ALA A 145 -4.98 6.79 17.80
CA ALA A 145 -5.00 5.42 17.28
C ALA A 145 -6.24 4.59 17.67
N ILE A 146 -7.28 5.24 18.20
CA ILE A 146 -8.53 4.60 18.66
C ILE A 146 -8.25 3.43 19.62
N ASN A 147 -8.71 2.22 19.32
CA ASN A 147 -8.50 1.02 20.11
C ASN A 147 -7.44 0.07 19.51
N LYS A 148 -6.53 0.57 18.66
CA LYS A 148 -5.58 -0.32 17.93
C LYS A 148 -4.31 -0.66 18.69
N MET A 149 -3.94 0.13 19.69
CA MET A 149 -2.72 -0.06 20.48
C MET A 149 -3.08 -0.58 21.87
N ALA A 150 -2.32 -1.54 22.39
CA ALA A 150 -2.57 -2.12 23.71
C ALA A 150 -2.27 -1.10 24.83
N GLU A 151 -1.24 -0.30 24.62
CA GLU A 151 -0.67 0.67 25.58
C GLU A 151 -1.29 2.08 25.50
N GLY A 152 -2.32 2.26 24.67
CA GLY A 152 -3.09 3.51 24.59
C GLY A 152 -3.05 4.19 23.22
N PRO A 153 -4.00 5.10 22.95
CA PRO A 153 -4.20 5.70 21.62
C PRO A 153 -3.19 6.78 21.24
N PHE A 154 -2.38 7.23 22.19
CA PHE A 154 -1.26 8.14 21.99
C PHE A 154 0.01 7.52 22.55
N PRO A 155 1.18 7.81 21.96
CA PRO A 155 2.46 7.44 22.56
C PRO A 155 2.63 8.12 23.91
N GLU A 156 3.21 7.39 24.86
CA GLU A 156 3.62 7.89 26.17
C GLU A 156 4.99 7.29 26.51
N HIS A 157 5.85 8.06 27.19
CA HIS A 157 7.18 7.58 27.54
C HIS A 157 7.12 6.61 28.72
N TYR A 158 7.59 5.39 28.50
CA TYR A 158 7.89 4.41 29.54
C TYR A 158 9.34 3.96 29.43
N GLU A 159 9.98 3.73 30.57
CA GLU A 159 11.33 3.17 30.59
C GLU A 159 11.32 1.69 30.14
N PRO A 160 12.45 1.17 29.62
CA PRO A 160 12.65 -0.26 29.44
C PRO A 160 12.42 -1.03 30.76
N ILE A 161 12.21 -2.34 30.66
CA ILE A 161 12.00 -3.21 31.85
C ILE A 161 13.18 -3.12 32.82
N GLU A 162 14.40 -3.20 32.31
CA GLU A 162 15.62 -3.00 33.08
C GLU A 162 16.20 -1.62 32.74
N THR A 163 15.78 -0.60 33.48
CA THR A 163 16.33 0.75 33.35
C THR A 163 17.39 1.01 34.43
N PRO A 164 18.59 1.51 34.08
CA PRO A 164 19.62 1.87 35.05
C PRO A 164 19.22 3.07 35.91
N LEU A 165 18.19 3.82 35.51
CA LEU A 165 17.66 4.96 36.26
C LEU A 165 16.86 4.50 37.49
N GLY A 166 16.38 3.25 37.49
CA GLY A 166 15.49 2.72 38.52
C GLY A 166 14.15 3.45 38.65
N THR A 167 13.85 4.39 37.74
CA THR A 167 12.63 5.20 37.75
C THR A 167 12.36 5.80 36.37
N ASN A 168 11.11 6.20 36.13
CA ASN A 168 10.72 7.06 35.03
C ASN A 168 10.43 8.46 35.59
N PRO A 169 11.20 9.50 35.23
CA PRO A 169 10.99 10.86 35.74
C PRO A 169 9.59 11.43 35.45
N LEU A 170 8.93 10.99 34.38
CA LEU A 170 7.58 11.43 34.04
C LEU A 170 6.50 10.67 34.83
N HIS A 171 6.74 9.38 35.10
CA HIS A 171 5.78 8.49 35.77
C HIS A 171 6.45 7.65 36.88
N PRO A 172 6.78 8.22 38.04
CA PRO A 172 7.53 7.49 39.08
C PRO A 172 6.83 6.23 39.61
N ASN A 173 5.50 6.17 39.50
CA ASN A 173 4.70 5.02 39.95
C ASN A 173 4.49 3.95 38.86
N VAL A 174 4.80 4.26 37.60
CA VAL A 174 4.62 3.38 36.44
C VAL A 174 5.86 3.51 35.58
N VAL A 175 6.95 2.92 36.05
CA VAL A 175 8.28 3.07 35.44
C VAL A 175 8.31 2.49 34.02
N SER A 176 7.85 1.25 33.89
CA SER A 176 7.80 0.53 32.61
C SER A 176 6.36 0.39 32.10
N ASN A 177 6.22 0.08 30.81
CA ASN A 177 4.91 -0.02 30.17
C ASN A 177 4.04 -1.11 30.83
N PRO A 178 2.82 -0.77 31.31
CA PRO A 178 1.96 -1.70 32.03
C PRO A 178 1.48 -2.91 31.20
N VAL A 179 1.55 -2.86 29.86
CA VAL A 179 1.21 -4.04 29.02
C VAL A 179 2.35 -5.06 28.94
N CYS A 180 3.56 -4.68 29.35
CA CYS A 180 4.72 -5.57 29.42
C CYS A 180 4.76 -6.28 30.78
N SER A 181 3.67 -6.90 31.21
CA SER A 181 3.68 -7.75 32.41
C SER A 181 4.20 -9.15 32.05
N SER A 182 5.16 -9.66 32.83
CA SER A 182 5.65 -11.04 32.76
C SER A 182 4.50 -12.04 32.95
N VAL A 183 4.29 -12.93 31.99
CA VAL A 183 3.63 -14.23 32.20
C VAL A 183 4.50 -15.14 33.03
#